data_AF-A0A0D2GQ70-F1
#
_entry.id   AF-A0A0D2GQ70-F1
#
_cell.length_a   1.000
_cell.length_b   1.000
_cell.length_c   1.000
_cell.angle_alpha   90.00
_cell.angle_beta   90.00
_cell.angle_gamma   90.00
#
_symmetry.space_group_name_H-M   'P 1'
#
loop_
_entity.id
_entity.type
_entity.pdbx_description
1 polymer ?
#
loop_
_entity_poly.entity_id
_entity_poly.type
_entity_poly.pdbx_seq_one_letter_code
_entity_poly.pdbx_strand_id
1 'polypeptide(L)'
;MSNPAYAPSPAAWSKGASKFPSYFGEAKIAHAALGAAAFLFCFPLGGIIVKVWPHRHIVWIHAAIQMFALAVFVASTGLGIWMGLKINALDHYHCVIGLVTLGLLGLQPLMKLHWFHEKVPKVVHFVHIHLWLGRVLILLGIVDGGLGFQFAATFKGPQWASGWKIAYGVCGALVWIIYVSVVIVWVELKKPDAGMTRIAENEEMTALNQARGRTDERPKTADTVASTVHDVEVGEVVPIEPIRPARPRAL
;
A
#
# COMPACT_ATOMS: atom_id res chain seq x y z
N MET A 1 5.20 43.18 -78.05
CA MET A 1 4.72 41.80 -77.81
C MET A 1 4.87 41.51 -76.32
N SER A 2 3.81 41.76 -75.56
CA SER A 2 3.76 41.55 -74.11
C SER A 2 3.58 40.07 -73.81
N ASN A 3 4.58 39.43 -73.21
CA ASN A 3 4.58 38.02 -72.87
C ASN A 3 3.52 37.73 -71.78
N PRO A 4 2.46 36.95 -72.06
CA PRO A 4 1.53 36.50 -71.03
C PRO A 4 2.03 35.16 -70.46
N ALA A 5 1.80 34.96 -69.16
CA ALA A 5 1.96 33.70 -68.42
C ALA A 5 3.37 33.35 -67.90
N TYR A 6 3.78 34.07 -66.85
CA TYR A 6 4.43 33.41 -65.71
C TYR A 6 3.59 33.70 -64.46
N ALA A 7 2.54 32.88 -64.27
CA ALA A 7 1.83 32.82 -63.00
C ALA A 7 2.56 31.79 -62.13
N PRO A 8 3.14 32.18 -60.97
CA PRO A 8 3.74 31.21 -60.08
C PRO A 8 2.64 30.30 -59.56
N SER A 9 2.77 29.01 -59.82
CA SER A 9 1.89 27.99 -59.24
C SER A 9 1.88 28.20 -57.72
N PRO A 10 0.71 28.35 -57.06
CA PRO A 10 0.68 28.48 -55.63
C PRO A 10 1.22 27.17 -55.09
N ALA A 11 2.42 27.22 -54.52
CA ALA A 11 3.00 26.10 -53.80
C ALA A 11 1.96 25.70 -52.76
N ALA A 12 1.24 24.61 -53.06
CA ALA A 12 0.27 24.02 -52.18
C ALA A 12 1.07 23.61 -50.94
N TRP A 13 1.02 24.46 -49.92
CA TRP A 13 1.58 24.18 -48.62
C TRP A 13 0.75 23.03 -48.06
N SER A 14 1.15 21.80 -48.38
CA SER A 14 0.60 20.62 -47.76
C SER A 14 0.93 20.76 -46.27
N LYS A 15 -0.05 21.19 -45.48
CA LYS A 15 0.01 21.02 -44.04
C LYS A 15 0.14 19.52 -43.83
N GLY A 16 1.38 19.06 -43.64
CA GLY A 16 1.71 17.63 -43.59
C GLY A 16 0.73 16.95 -42.66
N ALA A 17 -0.07 16.04 -43.20
CA ALA A 17 -1.05 15.29 -42.44
C ALA A 17 -0.32 14.70 -41.23
N SER A 18 -0.83 14.94 -40.02
CA SER A 18 -0.26 14.34 -38.82
C SER A 18 -0.22 12.83 -39.03
N LYS A 19 0.95 12.20 -38.92
CA LYS A 19 1.10 10.73 -39.04
C LYS A 19 0.28 9.94 -38.02
N PHE A 20 -0.42 10.61 -37.11
CA PHE A 20 -1.22 10.02 -36.06
C PHE A 20 -2.71 10.09 -36.37
N PRO A 21 -3.48 9.03 -36.05
CA PRO A 21 -4.93 9.10 -36.12
C PRO A 21 -5.46 10.16 -35.14
N SER A 22 -6.65 10.71 -35.43
CA SER A 22 -7.28 11.79 -34.63
C SER A 22 -7.38 11.45 -33.15
N TYR A 23 -7.68 10.19 -32.83
CA TYR A 23 -7.86 9.68 -31.46
C TYR A 23 -6.54 9.40 -30.72
N PHE A 24 -5.37 9.60 -31.34
CA PHE A 24 -4.08 9.43 -30.65
C PHE A 24 -3.90 10.42 -29.49
N GLY A 25 -4.36 11.67 -29.67
CA GLY A 25 -4.32 12.68 -28.62
C GLY A 25 -5.18 12.30 -27.41
N GLU A 26 -6.38 11.78 -27.67
CA GLU A 26 -7.31 11.30 -26.64
C GLU A 26 -6.75 10.08 -25.91
N ALA A 27 -6.21 9.10 -26.63
CA ALA A 27 -5.56 7.93 -26.06
C ALA A 27 -4.38 8.31 -25.15
N LYS A 28 -3.59 9.32 -25.54
CA LYS A 28 -2.49 9.85 -24.74
C LYS A 28 -2.96 10.50 -23.44
N ILE A 29 -4.05 11.27 -23.49
CA ILE A 29 -4.66 11.87 -22.31
C ILE A 29 -5.21 10.78 -21.39
N ALA A 30 -5.96 9.82 -21.94
CA ALA A 30 -6.52 8.70 -21.18
C ALA A 30 -5.42 7.85 -20.53
N HIS A 31 -4.35 7.52 -21.25
CA HIS A 31 -3.18 6.81 -20.72
C HIS A 31 -2.59 7.53 -19.51
N ALA A 32 -2.30 8.83 -19.64
CA ALA A 32 -1.73 9.64 -18.57
C ALA A 32 -2.68 9.77 -17.38
N ALA A 33 -3.98 9.99 -17.62
CA ALA A 33 -4.99 10.13 -16.56
C ALA A 33 -5.17 8.82 -15.78
N LEU A 34 -5.28 7.68 -16.46
CA LEU A 34 -5.41 6.38 -15.82
C LEU A 34 -4.13 6.00 -15.05
N GLY A 35 -2.96 6.25 -15.64
CA GLY A 35 -1.68 6.01 -14.97
C GLY A 35 -1.51 6.85 -13.71
N ALA A 36 -1.84 8.15 -13.80
CA ALA A 36 -1.84 9.05 -12.64
C ALA A 36 -2.87 8.62 -11.58
N ALA A 37 -4.09 8.24 -11.96
CA ALA A 37 -5.09 7.75 -11.02
C ALA A 37 -4.62 6.49 -10.27
N ALA A 38 -3.95 5.58 -10.97
CA ALA A 38 -3.40 4.37 -10.37
C ALA A 38 -2.28 4.71 -9.36
N PHE A 39 -1.25 5.45 -9.77
CA PHE A 39 -0.03 5.66 -8.97
C PHE A 39 -0.06 6.85 -8.02
N LEU A 40 -0.85 7.89 -8.30
CA LEU A 40 -0.99 9.06 -7.42
C LEU A 40 -2.13 8.89 -6.41
N PHE A 41 -2.99 7.89 -6.58
CA PHE A 41 -4.14 7.70 -5.71
C PHE A 41 -4.36 6.26 -5.29
N CYS A 42 -4.73 5.37 -6.21
CA CYS A 42 -5.25 4.04 -5.84
C CYS A 42 -4.21 3.15 -5.14
N PHE A 43 -3.01 2.98 -5.72
CA PHE A 43 -1.94 2.18 -5.13
C PHE A 43 -1.46 2.73 -3.77
N PRO A 44 -1.12 4.04 -3.64
CA PRO A 44 -0.78 4.63 -2.34
C PRO A 44 -1.89 4.48 -1.30
N LEU A 45 -3.15 4.73 -1.67
CA LEU A 45 -4.29 4.62 -0.76
C LEU A 45 -4.40 3.20 -0.19
N GLY A 46 -4.33 2.18 -1.06
CA GLY A 46 -4.37 0.79 -0.63
C GLY A 46 -3.18 0.42 0.28
N GLY A 47 -2.00 1.00 0.06
CA GLY A 47 -0.82 0.78 0.90
C GLY A 47 -0.88 1.50 2.26
N ILE A 48 -1.51 2.69 2.31
CA ILE A 48 -1.71 3.46 3.54
C ILE A 48 -2.79 2.82 4.41
N ILE A 49 -3.95 2.48 3.83
CA ILE A 49 -5.13 2.06 4.61
C ILE A 49 -4.86 0.81 5.45
N VAL A 50 -4.10 -0.14 4.91
CA VAL A 50 -3.74 -1.39 5.62
C VAL A 50 -2.81 -1.16 6.82
N LYS A 51 -2.18 0.01 6.89
CA LYS A 51 -1.24 0.39 7.96
C LYS A 51 -1.91 1.23 9.04
N VAL A 52 -2.84 2.10 8.66
CA VAL A 52 -3.45 3.07 9.58
C VAL A 52 -4.77 2.61 10.17
N TRP A 53 -5.47 1.66 9.53
CA TRP A 53 -6.79 1.20 9.98
C TRP A 53 -6.80 -0.29 10.31
N PRO A 54 -6.50 -0.68 11.56
CA PRO A 54 -6.58 -2.07 11.99
C PRO A 54 -8.05 -2.52 12.05
N HIS A 55 -8.49 -3.20 11.00
CA HIS A 55 -9.84 -3.77 10.89
C HIS A 55 -9.77 -5.25 10.49
N ARG A 56 -10.70 -6.08 10.96
CA ARG A 56 -10.70 -7.54 10.71
C ARG A 56 -10.68 -7.91 9.22
N HIS A 57 -11.25 -7.04 8.37
CA HIS A 57 -11.37 -7.23 6.92
C HIS A 57 -10.38 -6.37 6.12
N ILE A 58 -9.42 -5.72 6.77
CA ILE A 58 -8.54 -4.74 6.12
C ILE A 58 -7.72 -5.34 4.97
N VAL A 59 -7.35 -6.62 5.08
CA VAL A 59 -6.61 -7.34 4.03
C VAL A 59 -7.44 -7.47 2.75
N TRP A 60 -8.75 -7.72 2.88
CA TRP A 60 -9.67 -7.80 1.74
C TRP A 60 -9.92 -6.43 1.12
N ILE A 61 -10.07 -5.39 1.94
CA ILE A 61 -10.20 -4.00 1.47
C ILE A 61 -8.93 -3.59 0.70
N HIS A 62 -7.75 -3.89 1.26
CA HIS A 62 -6.48 -3.68 0.58
C HIS A 62 -6.45 -4.42 -0.76
N ALA A 63 -6.72 -5.73 -0.77
CA ALA A 63 -6.72 -6.52 -2.00
C ALA A 63 -7.68 -5.96 -3.05
N ALA A 64 -8.89 -5.55 -2.67
CA ALA A 64 -9.87 -4.95 -3.58
C ALA A 64 -9.34 -3.65 -4.21
N ILE A 65 -8.80 -2.73 -3.41
CA ILE A 65 -8.23 -1.48 -3.90
C ILE A 65 -7.03 -1.75 -4.82
N GLN A 66 -6.15 -2.69 -4.46
CA GLN A 66 -4.98 -3.02 -5.27
C GLN A 66 -5.33 -3.70 -6.59
N MET A 67 -6.34 -4.59 -6.61
CA MET A 67 -6.81 -5.21 -7.84
C MET A 67 -7.51 -4.20 -8.76
N PHE A 68 -8.26 -3.25 -8.18
CA PHE A 68 -8.81 -2.13 -8.94
C PHE A 68 -7.71 -1.26 -9.55
N ALA A 69 -6.72 -0.86 -8.75
CA ALA A 69 -5.56 -0.09 -9.21
C ALA A 69 -4.80 -0.81 -10.33
N LEU A 70 -4.59 -2.12 -10.19
CA LEU A 70 -3.96 -2.96 -11.21
C LEU A 70 -4.77 -2.98 -12.50
N ALA A 71 -6.10 -3.12 -12.43
CA ALA A 71 -6.95 -3.09 -13.62
C ALA A 71 -6.90 -1.74 -14.34
N VAL A 72 -6.94 -0.62 -13.59
CA VAL A 72 -6.76 0.74 -14.12
C VAL A 72 -5.40 0.88 -14.79
N PHE A 73 -4.34 0.38 -14.17
CA PHE A 73 -2.99 0.45 -14.74
C PHE A 73 -2.84 -0.45 -15.97
N VAL A 74 -3.41 -1.65 -15.99
CA VAL A 74 -3.46 -2.51 -17.20
C VAL A 74 -4.12 -1.77 -18.36
N ALA A 75 -5.24 -1.06 -18.13
CA ALA A 75 -5.89 -0.26 -19.16
C ALA A 75 -4.99 0.90 -19.64
N SER A 76 -4.33 1.60 -18.72
CA SER A 76 -3.32 2.61 -19.05
C SER A 76 -2.19 2.02 -19.89
N THR A 77 -1.57 0.93 -19.46
CA THR A 77 -0.48 0.25 -20.18
C THR A 77 -0.93 -0.25 -21.55
N GLY A 78 -2.15 -0.76 -21.68
CA GLY A 78 -2.71 -1.17 -22.97
C GLY A 78 -2.75 -0.03 -23.99
N LEU A 79 -3.21 1.16 -23.56
CA LEU A 79 -3.14 2.38 -24.39
C LEU A 79 -1.68 2.77 -24.69
N GLY A 80 -0.79 2.67 -23.70
CA GLY A 80 0.64 2.94 -23.86
C GLY A 80 1.32 2.03 -24.88
N ILE A 81 1.06 0.73 -24.84
CA ILE A 81 1.56 -0.27 -25.80
C ILE A 81 1.04 0.07 -27.20
N TRP A 82 -0.26 0.33 -27.33
CA TRP A 82 -0.86 0.69 -28.61
C TRP A 82 -0.21 1.94 -29.21
N MET A 83 -0.03 2.99 -28.40
CA MET A 83 0.67 4.20 -28.85
C MET A 83 2.11 3.89 -29.22
N GLY A 84 2.86 3.22 -28.35
CA GLY A 84 4.28 2.88 -28.53
C GLY A 84 4.55 2.08 -29.80
N LEU A 85 3.64 1.17 -30.19
CA LEU A 85 3.71 0.45 -31.47
C LEU A 85 3.54 1.39 -32.67
N LYS A 86 2.68 2.41 -32.58
CA LYS A 86 2.44 3.38 -33.67
C LYS A 86 3.62 4.34 -33.91
N ILE A 87 4.37 4.65 -32.86
CA ILE A 87 5.58 5.49 -32.93
C ILE A 87 6.89 4.69 -32.97
N ASN A 88 6.82 3.35 -32.94
CA ASN A 88 7.96 2.46 -32.87
C ASN A 88 8.93 2.81 -31.71
N ALA A 89 8.42 2.88 -30.49
CA ALA A 89 9.17 3.33 -29.33
C ALA A 89 8.88 2.53 -28.05
N LEU A 90 8.57 1.23 -28.18
CA LEU A 90 8.36 0.34 -27.03
C LEU A 90 9.64 0.04 -26.26
N ASP A 91 10.80 0.23 -26.88
CA ASP A 91 12.13 0.08 -26.30
C ASP A 91 12.58 1.32 -25.51
N HIS A 92 11.82 2.42 -25.56
CA HIS A 92 12.13 3.62 -24.82
C HIS A 92 11.96 3.41 -23.30
N TYR A 93 12.77 4.11 -22.49
CA TYR A 93 12.85 3.88 -21.03
C TYR A 93 11.50 3.89 -20.33
N HIS A 94 10.61 4.82 -20.68
CA HIS A 94 9.27 4.92 -20.10
C HIS A 94 8.43 3.66 -20.36
N CYS A 95 8.45 3.18 -21.61
CA CYS A 95 7.73 1.96 -22.00
C CYS A 95 8.29 0.74 -21.28
N VAL A 96 9.61 0.59 -21.23
CA VAL A 96 10.27 -0.55 -20.59
C VAL A 96 10.01 -0.55 -19.08
N ILE A 97 10.17 0.59 -18.40
CA ILE A 97 9.91 0.72 -16.96
C ILE A 97 8.44 0.44 -16.66
N GLY A 98 7.51 0.97 -17.44
CA GLY A 98 6.07 0.72 -17.28
C GLY A 98 5.71 -0.76 -17.43
N LEU A 99 6.26 -1.45 -18.42
CA LEU A 99 6.04 -2.89 -18.65
C LEU A 99 6.63 -3.76 -17.53
N VAL A 100 7.85 -3.45 -17.08
CA VAL A 100 8.47 -4.16 -15.95
C VAL A 100 7.67 -3.93 -14.67
N THR A 101 7.24 -2.70 -14.41
CA THR A 101 6.38 -2.34 -13.28
C THR A 101 5.08 -3.14 -13.32
N LEU A 102 4.42 -3.25 -14.48
CA LEU A 102 3.21 -4.04 -14.64
C LEU A 102 3.45 -5.53 -14.32
N GLY A 103 4.52 -6.12 -14.85
CA GLY A 103 4.87 -7.51 -14.59
C GLY A 103 5.11 -7.79 -13.09
N LEU A 104 5.86 -6.90 -12.42
CA LEU A 104 6.14 -7.02 -11.00
C LEU A 104 4.90 -6.77 -10.13
N LEU A 105 4.01 -5.85 -10.52
CA LEU A 105 2.73 -5.65 -9.85
C LEU A 105 1.82 -6.89 -9.99
N GLY A 106 1.82 -7.56 -11.14
CA GLY A 106 1.09 -8.82 -11.34
C GLY A 106 1.58 -9.96 -10.43
N LEU A 107 2.85 -9.95 -10.05
CA LEU A 107 3.42 -10.91 -9.11
C LEU A 107 3.01 -10.65 -7.65
N GLN A 108 2.67 -9.41 -7.29
CA GLN A 108 2.30 -9.03 -5.91
C GLN A 108 1.17 -9.87 -5.30
N PRO A 109 0.01 -10.08 -5.96
CA PRO A 109 -1.06 -10.92 -5.42
C PRO A 109 -0.66 -12.40 -5.34
N LEU A 110 0.16 -12.90 -6.28
CA LEU A 110 0.62 -14.30 -6.27
C LEU A 110 1.48 -14.61 -5.04
N MET A 111 2.29 -13.65 -4.60
CA MET A 111 3.07 -13.74 -3.35
C MET A 111 2.21 -13.76 -2.08
N LYS A 112 0.91 -13.53 -2.16
CA LYS A 112 -0.02 -13.66 -1.02
C LYS A 112 -0.93 -14.88 -1.13
N LEU A 113 -1.00 -15.53 -2.29
CA LEU A 113 -1.96 -16.61 -2.53
C LEU A 113 -1.75 -17.81 -1.59
N HIS A 114 -0.49 -18.15 -1.29
CA HIS A 114 -0.17 -19.25 -0.37
C HIS A 114 -0.66 -19.01 1.08
N TRP A 115 -0.97 -17.77 1.47
CA TRP A 115 -1.56 -17.50 2.78
C TRP A 115 -3.02 -17.92 2.87
N PHE A 116 -3.69 -18.09 1.73
CA PHE A 116 -5.08 -18.57 1.66
C PHE A 116 -5.16 -20.09 1.47
N HIS A 117 -4.03 -20.77 1.25
CA HIS A 117 -3.97 -22.21 1.12
C HIS A 117 -3.36 -22.82 2.38
N GLU A 118 -4.18 -23.45 3.21
CA GLU A 118 -3.75 -24.09 4.47
C GLU A 118 -2.66 -25.15 4.29
N LYS A 119 -2.60 -25.76 3.10
CA LYS A 119 -1.64 -26.81 2.74
C LYS A 119 -0.26 -26.29 2.33
N VAL A 120 -0.11 -24.98 2.10
CA VAL A 120 1.16 -24.40 1.64
C VAL A 120 1.86 -23.76 2.84
N PRO A 121 3.13 -24.13 3.13
CA PRO A 121 3.85 -23.51 4.23
C PRO A 121 3.95 -22.00 4.00
N LYS A 122 3.61 -21.23 5.04
CA LYS A 122 3.67 -19.78 5.02
C LYS A 122 5.13 -19.35 4.96
N VAL A 123 5.57 -18.81 3.82
CA VAL A 123 6.94 -18.32 3.65
C VAL A 123 7.03 -16.87 4.11
N VAL A 124 7.64 -16.65 5.28
CA VAL A 124 7.76 -15.32 5.90
C VAL A 124 8.50 -14.32 5.01
N HIS A 125 9.50 -14.78 4.24
CA HIS A 125 10.27 -13.94 3.31
C HIS A 125 9.38 -13.27 2.24
N PHE A 126 8.34 -13.96 1.75
CA PHE A 126 7.42 -13.36 0.78
C PHE A 126 6.63 -12.18 1.35
N VAL A 127 6.41 -12.12 2.67
CA VAL A 127 5.79 -10.94 3.29
C VAL A 127 6.74 -9.75 3.21
N HIS A 128 8.02 -9.93 3.51
CA HIS A 128 9.00 -8.85 3.47
C HIS A 128 9.23 -8.36 2.05
N ILE A 129 9.35 -9.29 1.09
CA ILE A 129 9.47 -8.98 -0.33
C ILE A 129 8.24 -8.24 -0.82
N HIS A 130 7.02 -8.72 -0.52
CA HIS A 130 5.77 -8.05 -0.90
C HIS A 130 5.70 -6.61 -0.37
N LEU A 131 6.05 -6.40 0.91
CA LEU A 131 6.02 -5.08 1.54
C LEU A 131 7.01 -4.10 0.89
N TRP A 132 8.26 -4.49 0.69
CA TRP A 132 9.29 -3.60 0.12
C TRP A 132 9.11 -3.43 -1.39
N LEU A 133 8.83 -4.50 -2.12
CA LEU A 133 8.58 -4.43 -3.55
C LEU A 133 7.38 -3.53 -3.83
N GLY A 134 6.31 -3.60 -3.03
CA GLY A 134 5.15 -2.71 -3.20
C GLY A 134 5.53 -1.22 -3.09
N ARG A 135 6.39 -0.86 -2.14
CA ARG A 135 6.87 0.54 -1.96
C ARG A 135 7.70 1.00 -3.13
N VAL A 136 8.64 0.16 -3.56
CA VAL A 136 9.52 0.47 -4.69
C VAL A 136 8.70 0.64 -5.97
N LEU A 137 7.70 -0.22 -6.20
CA LEU A 137 6.83 -0.11 -7.39
C LEU A 137 5.95 1.13 -7.37
N ILE A 138 5.44 1.58 -6.20
CA ILE A 138 4.71 2.85 -6.11
C ILE A 138 5.62 4.01 -6.53
N LEU A 139 6.82 4.11 -5.94
CA LEU A 139 7.78 5.17 -6.30
C LEU A 139 8.16 5.10 -7.77
N LEU A 140 8.47 3.91 -8.27
CA LEU A 140 8.88 3.69 -9.64
C LEU A 140 7.77 4.13 -10.62
N GLY A 141 6.51 3.81 -10.34
CA GLY A 141 5.40 4.26 -11.17
C GLY A 141 5.15 5.78 -11.13
N ILE A 142 5.34 6.42 -9.97
CA ILE A 142 5.25 7.89 -9.88
C ILE A 142 6.33 8.54 -10.77
N VAL A 143 7.58 8.08 -10.63
CA VAL A 143 8.73 8.58 -11.42
C VAL A 143 8.50 8.29 -12.91
N ASP A 144 8.06 7.08 -13.25
CA ASP A 144 7.79 6.67 -14.62
C ASP A 144 6.71 7.52 -15.29
N GLY A 145 5.64 7.90 -14.57
CA GLY A 145 4.66 8.84 -15.12
C GLY A 145 5.26 10.22 -15.42
N GLY A 146 6.22 10.69 -14.61
CA GLY A 146 6.97 11.93 -14.88
C GLY A 146 7.88 11.79 -16.11
N LEU A 147 8.56 10.66 -16.23
CA LEU A 147 9.34 10.26 -17.40
C LEU A 147 8.47 10.17 -18.66
N GLY A 148 7.21 9.74 -18.55
CA GLY A 148 6.23 9.75 -19.64
C GLY A 148 5.94 11.15 -20.19
N PHE A 149 5.88 12.18 -19.33
CA PHE A 149 5.75 13.58 -19.80
C PHE A 149 7.00 14.09 -20.54
N GLN A 150 8.20 13.66 -20.11
CA GLN A 150 9.44 13.99 -20.82
C GLN A 150 9.49 13.29 -22.18
N PHE A 151 9.15 11.99 -22.21
CA PHE A 151 9.09 11.22 -23.44
C PHE A 151 8.07 11.79 -24.44
N ALA A 152 6.87 12.16 -23.96
CA ALA A 152 5.84 12.76 -24.80
C ALA A 152 6.28 14.07 -25.48
N ALA A 153 7.27 14.78 -24.91
CA ALA A 153 7.82 16.00 -25.49
C ALA A 153 8.72 15.75 -26.71
N THR A 154 9.14 14.51 -26.95
CA THR A 154 10.06 14.15 -28.04
C THR A 154 9.36 13.94 -29.39
N PHE A 155 8.05 13.69 -29.40
CA PHE A 155 7.30 13.40 -30.64
C PHE A 155 6.71 14.65 -31.27
N LYS A 156 6.57 14.67 -32.61
CA LYS A 156 5.93 15.78 -33.36
C LYS A 156 4.40 15.87 -33.21
N GLY A 157 3.81 15.29 -32.16
CA GLY A 157 2.37 15.30 -31.91
C GLY A 157 1.89 16.46 -31.02
N PRO A 158 0.60 16.48 -30.62
CA PRO A 158 0.08 17.47 -29.67
C PRO A 158 0.94 17.48 -28.40
N GLN A 159 1.48 18.64 -28.06
CA GLN A 159 2.35 18.79 -26.90
C GLN A 159 1.54 19.02 -25.64
N TRP A 160 2.05 18.53 -24.52
CA TRP A 160 1.50 18.89 -23.20
C TRP A 160 1.88 20.32 -22.86
N ALA A 161 0.91 21.14 -22.46
CA ALA A 161 1.22 22.44 -21.86
C ALA A 161 2.08 22.23 -20.60
N SER A 162 3.02 23.14 -20.35
CA SER A 162 3.98 23.04 -19.23
C SER A 162 3.29 22.87 -17.87
N GLY A 163 2.10 23.46 -17.70
CA GLY A 163 1.31 23.35 -16.47
C GLY A 163 1.00 21.90 -16.07
N TRP A 164 0.69 21.01 -17.03
CA TRP A 164 0.38 19.61 -16.72
C TRP A 164 1.59 18.84 -16.20
N LYS A 165 2.78 19.12 -16.76
CA LYS A 165 4.04 18.50 -16.32
C LYS A 165 4.37 18.92 -14.88
N ILE A 166 4.22 20.20 -14.59
CA ILE A 166 4.47 20.77 -13.26
C ILE A 166 3.44 20.22 -12.26
N ALA A 167 2.16 20.22 -12.62
CA ALA A 167 1.09 19.70 -11.77
C ALA A 167 1.34 18.23 -11.40
N TYR A 168 1.66 17.38 -12.37
CA TYR A 168 1.99 15.98 -12.10
C TYR A 168 3.20 15.86 -11.17
N GLY A 169 4.27 16.61 -11.41
CA GLY A 169 5.47 16.59 -10.56
C GLY A 169 5.18 16.98 -9.11
N VAL A 170 4.41 18.04 -8.89
CA VAL A 170 4.01 18.50 -7.56
C VAL A 170 3.11 17.47 -6.87
N CYS A 171 2.08 16.97 -7.56
CA CYS A 171 1.20 15.95 -7.01
C CYS A 171 1.94 14.64 -6.68
N GLY A 172 2.83 14.19 -7.59
CA GLY A 172 3.67 13.01 -7.38
C GLY A 172 4.57 13.13 -6.15
N ALA A 173 5.25 14.27 -5.99
CA ALA A 173 6.08 14.53 -4.82
C ALA A 173 5.25 14.54 -3.52
N LEU A 174 4.10 15.24 -3.51
CA LEU A 174 3.23 15.32 -2.34
C LEU A 174 2.70 13.95 -1.93
N VAL A 175 2.20 13.15 -2.88
CA VAL A 175 1.68 11.81 -2.61
C VAL A 175 2.78 10.92 -2.04
N TRP A 176 3.99 10.96 -2.62
CA TRP A 176 5.09 10.15 -2.11
C TRP A 176 5.52 10.56 -0.70
N ILE A 177 5.61 11.88 -0.42
CA ILE A 177 5.93 12.39 0.91
C ILE A 177 4.87 11.92 1.92
N ILE A 178 3.58 12.10 1.62
CA ILE A 178 2.49 11.66 2.50
C ILE A 178 2.58 10.15 2.75
N TYR A 179 2.78 9.36 1.70
CA TYR A 179 2.90 7.91 1.82
C TYR A 179 4.05 7.51 2.75
N VAL A 180 5.24 8.08 2.56
CA VAL A 180 6.43 7.79 3.39
C VAL A 180 6.23 8.25 4.83
N SER A 181 5.71 9.47 5.04
CA SER A 181 5.43 10.01 6.37
C SER A 181 4.44 9.14 7.15
N VAL A 182 3.37 8.69 6.50
CA VAL A 182 2.35 7.87 7.16
C VAL A 182 2.83 6.44 7.37
N VAL A 183 3.33 5.77 6.34
CA VAL A 183 3.63 4.33 6.39
C VAL A 183 4.93 4.05 7.14
N ILE A 184 5.98 4.83 6.90
CA ILE A 184 7.31 4.55 7.46
C ILE A 184 7.45 5.30 8.77
N VAL A 185 7.31 6.63 8.75
CA VAL A 185 7.63 7.46 9.91
C VAL A 185 6.60 7.27 11.02
N TRP A 186 5.31 7.32 10.70
CA TRP A 186 4.27 7.24 11.71
C TRP A 186 4.00 5.79 12.16
N VAL A 187 3.90 4.84 11.24
CA VAL A 187 3.49 3.47 11.60
C VAL A 187 4.66 2.55 11.94
N GLU A 188 5.81 2.67 11.27
CA GLU A 188 6.89 1.69 11.45
C GLU A 188 7.91 2.12 12.49
N LEU A 189 8.32 3.40 12.50
CA LEU A 189 9.27 3.89 13.51
C LEU A 189 8.66 4.03 14.91
N LYS A 190 7.32 4.04 15.05
CA LYS A 190 6.65 4.05 16.35
C LYS A 190 6.42 2.65 16.94
N LYS A 191 6.69 1.57 16.20
CA LYS A 191 6.53 0.22 16.77
C LYS A 191 7.65 -0.02 17.78
N PRO A 192 7.32 -0.32 19.06
CA PRO A 192 8.35 -0.69 20.01
C PRO A 192 9.07 -1.94 19.49
N ASP A 193 10.40 -1.93 19.58
CA ASP A 193 11.23 -3.05 19.13
C ASP A 193 10.73 -4.32 19.80
N ALA A 194 10.27 -5.30 19.01
CA ALA A 194 9.72 -6.54 19.54
C ALA A 194 10.71 -7.26 20.48
N GLY A 195 12.03 -7.06 20.28
CA GLY A 195 13.07 -7.54 21.19
C GLY A 195 13.05 -6.82 22.54
N MET A 196 12.89 -5.48 22.54
CA MET A 196 12.76 -4.67 23.75
C MET A 196 11.51 -5.04 24.54
N THR A 197 10.37 -5.20 23.85
CA THR A 197 9.10 -5.62 24.47
C THR A 197 9.22 -7.00 25.10
N ARG A 198 9.85 -7.97 24.41
CA ARG A 198 10.08 -9.31 24.97
C ARG A 198 11.01 -9.30 26.17
N ILE A 199 12.06 -8.49 26.16
CA ILE A 199 12.97 -8.35 27.31
C ILE A 199 12.22 -7.75 28.49
N ALA A 200 11.48 -6.67 28.28
CA ALA A 200 10.67 -6.05 29.32
C ALA A 200 9.60 -7.01 29.90
N GLU A 201 8.90 -7.75 29.05
CA GLU A 201 7.92 -8.78 29.49
C GLU A 201 8.60 -9.91 30.28
N ASN A 202 9.78 -10.37 29.85
CA ASN A 202 10.53 -11.39 30.58
C ASN A 202 11.03 -10.88 31.94
N GLU A 203 11.50 -9.64 32.02
CA GLU A 203 11.92 -9.01 33.27
C GLU A 203 10.73 -8.83 34.23
N GLU A 204 9.58 -8.36 33.72
CA GLU A 204 8.34 -8.23 34.50
C GLU A 204 7.87 -9.59 35.02
N MET A 205 7.86 -10.63 34.17
CA MET A 205 7.48 -11.99 34.57
C MET A 205 8.45 -12.56 35.62
N THR A 206 9.75 -12.27 35.49
CA THR A 206 10.76 -12.68 36.48
C THR A 206 10.54 -11.99 37.82
N ALA A 207 10.25 -10.69 37.81
CA ALA A 207 9.95 -9.91 39.01
C ALA A 207 8.67 -10.41 39.70
N LEU A 208 7.61 -10.72 38.95
CA LEU A 208 6.37 -11.29 39.47
C LEU A 208 6.59 -12.66 40.12
N ASN A 209 7.39 -13.54 39.49
CA ASN A 209 7.72 -14.84 40.07
C ASN A 209 8.51 -14.71 41.38
N GLN A 210 9.44 -13.76 41.46
CA GLN A 210 10.18 -13.49 42.69
C GLN A 210 9.29 -12.91 43.81
N ALA A 211 8.36 -12.01 43.47
CA ALA A 211 7.40 -11.46 44.42
C ALA A 211 6.45 -12.53 44.96
N ARG A 212 6.02 -13.47 44.10
CA ARG A 212 5.20 -14.62 44.49
C ARG A 212 5.95 -15.57 45.44
N GLY A 213 7.23 -15.86 45.15
CA GLY A 213 8.06 -16.66 46.05
C GLY A 213 8.20 -16.07 47.46
N ARG A 214 8.35 -14.74 47.58
CA ARG A 214 8.39 -14.07 48.89
C ARG A 214 7.05 -14.09 49.64
N THR A 215 5.93 -14.19 48.93
CA THR A 215 4.61 -14.28 49.58
C THR A 215 4.36 -15.68 50.13
N ASP A 216 4.87 -16.72 49.45
CA ASP A 216 4.83 -18.11 49.92
C ASP A 216 5.82 -18.37 51.08
N GLU A 217 6.94 -17.64 51.15
CA GLU A 217 7.89 -17.68 52.28
C GLU A 217 7.49 -16.81 53.48
N ARG A 218 6.40 -16.03 53.39
CA ARG A 218 5.92 -15.25 54.53
C ARG A 218 5.44 -16.24 55.60
N PRO A 219 6.08 -16.30 56.80
CA PRO A 219 5.67 -17.24 57.83
C PRO A 219 4.20 -17.02 58.17
N LYS A 220 3.46 -18.11 58.36
CA LYS A 220 2.09 -18.13 58.90
C LYS A 220 2.06 -17.67 60.37
N THR A 221 2.65 -16.52 60.69
CA THR A 221 2.61 -15.90 62.01
C THR A 221 1.36 -15.05 62.22
N ALA A 222 0.39 -15.09 61.30
CA ALA A 222 -0.91 -14.43 61.46
C ALA A 222 -2.04 -15.38 61.91
N ASP A 223 -1.79 -16.69 62.07
CA ASP A 223 -2.83 -17.67 62.48
C ASP A 223 -2.79 -18.04 63.98
N THR A 224 -2.06 -17.27 64.81
CA THR A 224 -1.94 -17.54 66.26
C THR A 224 -2.41 -16.36 67.11
N VAL A 225 -3.56 -15.75 66.78
CA VAL A 225 -4.31 -14.89 67.73
C VAL A 225 -5.81 -14.99 67.43
N ALA A 226 -6.44 -16.14 67.71
CA ALA A 226 -7.86 -16.28 68.03
C ALA A 226 -8.19 -17.75 68.28
N SER A 227 -7.69 -18.30 69.38
CA SER A 227 -8.32 -19.45 70.04
C SER A 227 -8.89 -18.95 71.35
N THR A 228 -10.03 -19.51 71.76
CA THR A 228 -10.85 -19.25 72.96
C THR A 228 -11.87 -18.11 72.91
N VAL A 229 -13.04 -18.38 72.32
CA VAL A 229 -14.33 -18.17 73.00
C VAL A 229 -15.22 -19.40 72.73
N HIS A 230 -15.85 -19.87 73.79
CA HIS A 230 -16.62 -21.10 73.94
C HIS A 230 -18.06 -20.98 73.36
N ASP A 231 -18.57 -22.17 72.99
CA ASP A 231 -19.95 -22.66 73.09
C ASP A 231 -21.05 -22.29 72.06
N VAL A 232 -21.78 -23.38 71.71
CA VAL A 232 -23.22 -23.52 71.39
C VAL A 232 -23.58 -23.96 69.96
N GLU A 233 -24.04 -25.23 69.92
CA GLU A 233 -25.06 -25.87 69.07
C GLU A 233 -24.92 -26.02 67.54
N VAL A 234 -24.95 -27.30 67.14
CA VAL A 234 -25.88 -27.95 66.20
C VAL A 234 -25.93 -27.43 64.75
N GLY A 235 -25.69 -28.36 63.82
CA GLY A 235 -26.45 -28.39 62.56
C GLY A 235 -25.62 -28.50 61.27
N GLU A 236 -25.56 -29.72 60.74
CA GLU A 236 -25.70 -30.06 59.32
C GLU A 236 -24.63 -29.60 58.30
N VAL A 237 -23.98 -30.61 57.69
CA VAL A 237 -23.01 -30.47 56.60
C VAL A 237 -23.76 -30.32 55.27
N VAL A 238 -23.67 -29.14 54.65
CA VAL A 238 -24.07 -28.93 53.24
C VAL A 238 -22.81 -28.65 52.40
N PRO A 239 -22.61 -29.32 51.25
CA PRO A 239 -21.50 -29.01 50.34
C PRO A 239 -21.79 -27.69 49.60
N ILE A 240 -20.92 -26.69 49.76
CA ILE A 240 -21.00 -25.43 49.01
C ILE A 240 -20.19 -25.56 47.71
N GLU A 241 -20.90 -25.51 46.58
CA GLU A 241 -20.36 -25.45 45.22
C GLU A 241 -19.70 -24.07 44.94
N PRO A 242 -18.61 -23.97 44.15
CA PRO A 242 -17.91 -22.71 43.93
C PRO A 242 -18.76 -21.70 43.13
N ILE A 243 -19.01 -20.54 43.74
CA ILE A 243 -19.71 -19.41 43.16
C ILE A 243 -18.93 -18.82 41.98
N ARG A 244 -19.50 -18.90 40.77
CA ARG A 244 -19.05 -18.17 39.57
C ARG A 244 -19.45 -16.68 39.70
N PRO A 245 -18.53 -15.72 39.55
CA PRO A 245 -18.89 -14.30 39.60
C PRO A 245 -19.70 -13.88 38.37
N ALA A 246 -20.86 -13.27 38.61
CA ALA A 246 -21.71 -12.69 37.58
C ALA A 246 -21.17 -11.33 37.09
N ARG A 247 -21.24 -11.13 35.77
CA ARG A 247 -20.81 -9.94 35.03
C ARG A 247 -21.62 -8.68 35.45
N PRO A 248 -21.01 -7.49 35.59
CA PRO A 248 -21.73 -6.24 35.86
C PRO A 248 -22.63 -5.84 34.68
N ARG A 249 -23.87 -5.43 34.96
CA ARG A 249 -24.79 -4.80 34.01
C ARG A 249 -24.52 -3.29 33.98
N ALA A 250 -24.52 -2.71 32.79
CA ALA A 250 -24.28 -1.30 32.53
C ALA A 250 -25.39 -0.39 33.10
N LEU A 251 -24.98 0.81 33.53
CA LEU A 251 -25.78 2.03 33.60
C LEU A 251 -25.34 2.94 32.44
#